data_AF-A0A6P1I9H4-F1
#
_entry.id   AF-A0A6P1I9H4-F1
#
_cell.length_a   1.000
_cell.length_b   1.000
_cell.length_c   1.000
_cell.angle_alpha   90.00
_cell.angle_beta   90.00
_cell.angle_gamma   90.00
#
_symmetry.space_group_name_H-M   'P 1'
#
loop_
_entity.id
_entity.type
_entity.pdbx_description
1 polymer ?
#
loop_
_entity_poly.entity_id
_entity_poly.type
_entity_poly.pdbx_seq_one_letter_code
_entity_poly.pdbx_strand_id
1 'polypeptide(L)'
;MTEFRAERLPDVDSPAQLAAAFAGRTRPNFTYEYDEGSQVHDNGVRALRAGDGLISYARICTTDREEALTVFGDFLGDLHHLADAMGVDWDEAQRRGAVHYTAELYGAD
;
A
#
# COMPACT_ATOMS: atom_id res chain seq x y z
N MET A 1 -15.26 -16.90 -6.31
CA MET A 1 -15.48 -15.44 -6.26
C MET A 1 -14.19 -14.80 -6.75
N THR A 2 -14.26 -13.90 -7.71
CA THR A 2 -13.07 -13.19 -8.21
C THR A 2 -12.63 -12.17 -7.15
N GLU A 3 -11.32 -12.05 -6.93
CA GLU A 3 -10.73 -11.06 -6.02
C GLU A 3 -10.08 -9.93 -6.82
N PHE A 4 -10.40 -8.68 -6.52
CA PHE A 4 -9.91 -7.50 -7.25
C PHE A 4 -8.54 -7.05 -6.74
N ARG A 5 -7.58 -7.97 -6.62
CA ARG A 5 -6.25 -7.64 -6.07
C ARG A 5 -5.51 -6.63 -6.96
N ALA A 6 -4.71 -5.77 -6.32
CA ALA A 6 -3.68 -5.04 -7.04
C ALA A 6 -2.73 -6.04 -7.74
N GLU A 7 -2.32 -5.70 -8.96
CA GLU A 7 -1.43 -6.57 -9.73
C GLU A 7 -0.07 -6.73 -9.04
N ARG A 8 0.41 -7.97 -8.98
CA ARG A 8 1.72 -8.28 -8.43
C ARG A 8 2.82 -7.69 -9.32
N LEU A 9 3.74 -6.94 -8.73
CA LEU A 9 4.97 -6.52 -9.40
C LEU A 9 5.97 -7.68 -9.38
N PRO A 10 6.39 -8.22 -10.53
CA PRO A 10 7.44 -9.24 -10.58
C PRO A 10 8.79 -8.62 -10.22
N ASP A 11 9.64 -9.40 -9.53
CA ASP A 11 11.03 -9.05 -9.23
C ASP A 11 11.22 -7.73 -8.43
N VAL A 12 10.23 -7.38 -7.61
CA VAL A 12 10.28 -6.25 -6.67
C VAL A 12 10.35 -6.78 -5.24
N ASP A 13 11.57 -6.81 -4.71
CA ASP A 13 11.89 -7.35 -3.38
C ASP A 13 12.49 -6.29 -2.44
N SER A 14 12.57 -5.03 -2.87
CA SER A 14 13.10 -3.89 -2.10
C SER A 14 12.41 -2.57 -2.45
N PRO A 15 12.41 -1.56 -1.57
CA PRO A 15 11.89 -0.24 -1.88
C PRO A 15 12.59 0.45 -3.07
N ALA A 16 13.88 0.20 -3.30
CA ALA A 16 14.61 0.72 -4.45
C ALA A 16 14.07 0.12 -5.77
N GLN A 17 13.81 -1.19 -5.80
CA GLN A 17 13.17 -1.84 -6.95
C GLN A 17 11.73 -1.35 -7.13
N LEU A 18 10.98 -1.13 -6.05
CA LEU A 18 9.64 -0.55 -6.10
C LEU A 18 9.66 0.85 -6.72
N ALA A 19 10.61 1.69 -6.29
CA ALA A 19 10.82 3.02 -6.83
C ALA A 19 11.17 2.98 -8.34
N ALA A 20 12.00 2.03 -8.75
CA ALA A 20 12.32 1.82 -10.17
C ALA A 20 11.09 1.34 -10.97
N ALA A 21 10.30 0.42 -10.40
CA ALA A 21 9.07 -0.07 -11.03
C ALA A 21 8.03 1.05 -11.22
N PHE A 22 7.99 2.02 -10.31
CA PHE A 22 7.08 3.17 -10.36
C PHE A 22 7.63 4.37 -11.12
N ALA A 23 8.92 4.37 -11.48
CA ALA A 23 9.56 5.47 -12.18
C ALA A 23 8.87 5.72 -13.53
N GLY A 24 8.54 6.98 -13.81
CA GLY A 24 7.87 7.38 -15.05
C GLY A 24 6.40 6.94 -15.17
N ARG A 25 5.83 6.21 -14.19
CA ARG A 25 4.40 5.89 -14.20
C ARG A 25 3.58 7.13 -13.89
N THR A 26 2.54 7.35 -14.69
CA THR A 26 1.47 8.30 -14.36
C THR A 26 0.85 7.93 -13.01
N ARG A 27 0.38 8.92 -12.26
CA ARG A 27 -0.38 8.74 -11.01
C ARG A 27 -1.87 8.94 -11.34
N PRO A 28 -2.60 7.90 -11.78
CA PRO A 28 -3.98 8.07 -12.19
C PRO A 28 -4.89 8.34 -10.98
N ASN A 29 -6.03 8.95 -11.27
CA ASN A 29 -7.12 9.06 -10.31
C ASN A 29 -7.86 7.72 -10.20
N PHE A 30 -8.61 7.59 -9.12
CA PHE A 30 -9.62 6.53 -8.98
C PHE A 30 -10.72 6.70 -10.02
N THR A 31 -11.28 5.60 -10.51
CA THR A 31 -12.49 5.62 -11.34
C THR A 31 -13.76 5.53 -10.48
N TYR A 32 -13.71 4.84 -9.33
CA TYR A 32 -14.85 4.58 -8.46
C TYR A 32 -16.02 3.88 -9.18
N GLU A 33 -15.72 3.12 -10.23
CA GLU A 33 -16.71 2.30 -10.92
C GLU A 33 -16.69 0.86 -10.37
N TYR A 34 -17.83 0.19 -10.41
CA TYR A 34 -18.04 -1.13 -9.79
C TYR A 34 -17.77 -2.31 -10.74
N ASP A 35 -17.27 -2.06 -11.96
CA ASP A 35 -16.85 -3.15 -12.84
C ASP A 35 -15.48 -3.71 -12.42
N GLU A 36 -15.23 -4.97 -12.79
CA GLU A 36 -14.01 -5.70 -12.41
C GLU A 36 -12.72 -4.96 -12.82
N GLY A 37 -12.69 -4.36 -14.01
CA GLY A 37 -11.52 -3.64 -14.51
C GLY A 37 -11.22 -2.41 -13.67
N SER A 38 -12.25 -1.64 -13.34
CA SER A 38 -12.15 -0.46 -12.48
C SER A 38 -11.72 -0.80 -11.05
N GLN A 39 -12.22 -1.90 -10.48
CA GLN A 39 -11.84 -2.30 -9.12
C GLN A 39 -10.38 -2.75 -9.02
N VAL A 40 -9.90 -3.52 -10.01
CA VAL A 40 -8.46 -3.88 -10.10
C VAL A 40 -7.60 -2.62 -10.30
N HIS A 41 -8.03 -1.70 -11.17
CA HIS A 41 -7.35 -0.43 -11.41
C HIS A 41 -7.24 0.40 -10.12
N ASP A 42 -8.36 0.61 -9.43
CA ASP A 42 -8.41 1.40 -8.19
C ASP A 42 -7.55 0.78 -7.09
N ASN A 43 -7.54 -0.54 -6.95
CA ASN A 43 -6.67 -1.22 -5.99
C ASN A 43 -5.18 -1.11 -6.38
N GLY A 44 -4.86 -1.07 -7.68
CA GLY A 44 -3.54 -0.69 -8.19
C GLY A 44 -3.15 0.76 -7.82
N VAL A 45 -4.09 1.71 -7.91
CA VAL A 45 -3.89 3.10 -7.46
C VAL A 45 -3.62 3.17 -5.96
N ARG A 46 -4.35 2.39 -5.12
CA ARG A 46 -4.10 2.30 -3.68
C ARG A 46 -2.71 1.78 -3.37
N ALA A 47 -2.30 0.69 -4.01
CA ALA A 47 -0.96 0.12 -3.87
C ALA A 47 0.14 1.11 -4.26
N LEU A 48 -0.08 1.86 -5.34
CA LEU A 48 0.86 2.87 -5.80
C LEU A 48 1.00 4.05 -4.81
N ARG A 49 -0.11 4.52 -4.23
CA ARG A 49 -0.09 5.58 -3.20
C ARG A 49 0.60 5.11 -1.92
N ALA A 50 0.31 3.90 -1.46
CA ALA A 50 0.99 3.31 -0.31
C ALA A 50 2.49 3.13 -0.56
N GLY A 51 2.86 2.71 -1.78
CA GLY A 51 4.24 2.55 -2.20
C GLY A 51 5.03 3.86 -2.20
N ASP A 52 4.42 4.99 -2.60
CA ASP A 52 5.07 6.31 -2.51
C ASP A 52 5.45 6.67 -1.05
N GLY A 53 4.59 6.30 -0.08
CA GLY A 53 4.88 6.43 1.35
C GLY A 53 6.06 5.55 1.79
N LEU A 54 6.02 4.27 1.46
CA LEU A 54 7.09 3.31 1.80
C LEU A 54 8.44 3.70 1.17
N ILE A 55 8.46 4.12 -0.10
CA ILE A 55 9.68 4.58 -0.79
C ILE A 55 10.27 5.80 -0.07
N SER A 56 9.41 6.75 0.32
CA SER A 56 9.84 7.96 1.02
C SER A 56 10.41 7.62 2.39
N TYR A 57 9.72 6.77 3.15
CA TYR A 57 10.20 6.23 4.43
C TYR A 57 11.56 5.56 4.30
N ALA A 58 11.71 4.61 3.38
CA ALA A 58 12.95 3.85 3.20
C ALA A 58 14.14 4.74 2.82
N ARG A 59 13.90 5.80 2.03
CA ARG A 59 14.95 6.79 1.69
C ARG A 59 15.38 7.60 2.89
N ILE A 60 14.45 8.03 3.74
CA ILE A 60 14.73 8.80 4.96
C ILE A 60 15.53 7.94 5.95
N CYS A 61 15.14 6.67 6.11
CA CYS A 61 15.80 5.73 7.01
C CYS A 61 17.03 5.06 6.41
N THR A 62 17.38 5.33 5.14
CA THR A 62 18.49 4.70 4.41
C THR A 62 18.40 3.17 4.32
N THR A 63 17.18 2.63 4.25
CA THR A 63 16.85 1.20 4.15
C THR A 63 16.30 0.81 2.78
N ASP A 64 16.48 1.66 1.76
CA ASP A 64 15.89 1.47 0.42
C ASP A 64 16.36 0.20 -0.31
N ARG A 65 17.50 -0.36 0.09
CA ARG A 65 18.07 -1.60 -0.48
C ARG A 65 17.81 -2.85 0.36
N GLU A 66 17.19 -2.71 1.52
CA GLU A 66 16.82 -3.84 2.38
C GLU A 66 15.63 -4.59 1.78
N GLU A 67 15.44 -5.83 2.22
CA GLU A 67 14.30 -6.63 1.79
C GLU A 67 12.97 -5.97 2.15
N ALA A 68 12.02 -6.03 1.23
CA ALA A 68 10.72 -5.39 1.35
C ALA A 68 10.03 -5.81 2.66
N LEU A 69 10.09 -7.10 3.03
CA LEU A 69 9.47 -7.57 4.27
C LEU A 69 10.04 -6.87 5.52
N THR A 70 11.36 -6.68 5.58
CA THR A 70 12.02 -5.95 6.68
C THR A 70 11.52 -4.51 6.72
N VAL A 71 11.55 -3.80 5.60
CA VAL A 71 11.15 -2.38 5.55
C VAL A 71 9.66 -2.18 5.81
N PHE A 72 8.80 -3.11 5.38
CA PHE A 72 7.38 -3.11 5.74
C PHE A 72 7.19 -3.29 7.25
N GLY A 73 7.95 -4.19 7.88
CA GLY A 73 7.92 -4.41 9.32
C GLY A 73 8.32 -3.16 10.10
N ASP A 74 9.45 -2.55 9.72
CA ASP A 74 9.94 -1.33 10.35
C ASP A 74 8.95 -0.17 10.18
N PHE A 75 8.41 0.01 8.96
CA PHE A 75 7.45 1.06 8.69
C PHE A 75 6.15 0.87 9.49
N LEU A 76 5.65 -0.35 9.62
CA LEU A 76 4.48 -0.66 10.46
C LEU A 76 4.77 -0.39 11.95
N GLY A 77 5.97 -0.73 12.43
CA GLY A 77 6.40 -0.41 13.80
C GLY A 77 6.42 1.10 14.06
N ASP A 78 6.96 1.88 13.13
CA ASP A 78 7.00 3.34 13.24
C ASP A 78 5.60 3.98 13.12
N LEU A 79 4.70 3.41 12.32
CA LEU A 79 3.30 3.83 12.27
C LEU A 79 2.56 3.56 13.59
N HIS A 80 2.93 2.49 14.30
CA HIS A 80 2.40 2.22 15.64
C HIS A 80 2.86 3.29 16.65
N HIS A 81 4.13 3.67 16.62
CA HIS A 81 4.64 4.78 17.44
C HIS A 81 4.02 6.13 17.06
N LEU A 82 3.74 6.35 15.76
CA LEU A 82 3.02 7.53 15.32
C LEU A 82 1.58 7.56 15.86
N ALA A 83 0.90 6.41 15.90
CA ALA A 83 -0.44 6.30 16.47
C ALA A 83 -0.44 6.70 17.96
N ASP A 84 0.52 6.21 18.74
CA ASP A 84 0.71 6.63 20.15
C ASP A 84 0.87 8.15 20.27
N ALA A 85 1.72 8.74 19.42
CA ALA A 85 1.99 10.19 19.42
C ALA A 85 0.77 11.04 19.01
N MET A 86 -0.09 10.51 18.12
CA MET A 86 -1.28 11.20 17.63
C MET A 86 -2.54 10.94 18.47
N GLY A 87 -2.47 10.01 19.43
CA GLY A 87 -3.64 9.55 20.18
C GLY A 87 -4.63 8.76 19.31
N VAL A 88 -4.14 8.08 18.28
CA VAL A 88 -4.93 7.19 17.43
C VAL A 88 -4.92 5.79 18.05
N ASP A 89 -6.10 5.18 18.18
CA ASP A 89 -6.23 3.78 18.56
C ASP A 89 -5.74 2.91 17.38
N TRP A 90 -4.56 2.31 17.54
CA TRP A 90 -3.92 1.48 16.53
C TRP A 90 -4.78 0.26 16.15
N ASP A 91 -5.34 -0.44 17.14
CA ASP A 91 -6.11 -1.67 16.92
C ASP A 91 -7.40 -1.35 16.14
N GLU A 92 -8.07 -0.25 16.48
CA GLU A 92 -9.25 0.21 15.75
C GLU A 92 -8.90 0.68 14.33
N ALA A 93 -7.77 1.39 14.15
CA ALA A 93 -7.31 1.82 12.83
C ALA A 93 -6.99 0.60 11.93
N GLN A 94 -6.28 -0.39 12.47
CA GLN A 94 -5.97 -1.64 11.78
C GLN A 94 -7.25 -2.40 11.41
N ARG A 95 -8.20 -2.52 12.36
CA ARG A 95 -9.48 -3.19 12.13
C ARG A 95 -10.27 -2.52 11.00
N ARG A 96 -10.38 -1.19 10.99
CA ARG A 96 -11.07 -0.45 9.90
C ARG A 96 -10.37 -0.63 8.57
N GLY A 97 -9.04 -0.55 8.55
CA GLY A 97 -8.24 -0.79 7.35
C GLY A 97 -8.48 -2.19 6.77
N ALA A 98 -8.54 -3.23 7.62
CA ALA A 98 -8.81 -4.60 7.21
C ALA A 98 -10.23 -4.78 6.64
N VAL A 99 -11.23 -4.10 7.21
CA VAL A 99 -12.61 -4.09 6.67
C VAL A 99 -12.62 -3.45 5.29
N HIS A 100 -12.01 -2.27 5.11
CA HIS A 100 -11.94 -1.59 3.82
C HIS A 100 -11.19 -2.42 2.78
N TYR A 101 -10.06 -3.01 3.14
CA TYR A 101 -9.31 -3.90 2.25
C TYR A 101 -10.16 -5.10 1.80
N THR A 102 -10.90 -5.71 2.73
CA THR A 102 -11.79 -6.84 2.44
C THR A 102 -12.93 -6.43 1.51
N ALA A 103 -13.55 -5.29 1.78
CA ALA A 103 -14.58 -4.68 0.94
C ALA A 103 -14.06 -4.42 -0.49
N GLU A 104 -12.88 -3.82 -0.61
CA GLU A 104 -12.19 -3.53 -1.87
C GLU A 104 -11.83 -4.80 -2.67
N LEU A 105 -11.50 -5.91 -1.99
CA LEU A 105 -11.18 -7.18 -2.65
C LEU A 105 -12.41 -7.88 -3.24
N TYR A 106 -13.58 -7.70 -2.63
CA TYR A 106 -14.80 -8.42 -2.99
C TYR A 106 -15.90 -7.54 -3.58
N GLY A 107 -15.62 -6.25 -3.77
CA GLY A 107 -16.57 -5.28 -4.35
C GLY A 107 -17.82 -5.09 -3.48
N ALA A 108 -17.69 -5.25 -2.16
CA ALA A 108 -18.77 -5.10 -1.20
C ALA A 108 -18.69 -3.71 -0.54
N ASP A 109 -19.84 -3.04 -0.39
CA ASP A 109 -19.98 -1.82 0.43
C ASP A 109 -19.99 -2.13 1.94
#